data_AF-A0A941SNS0-F1
#
_entry.id   AF-A0A941SNS0-F1
#
_cell.length_a   1.000
_cell.length_b   1.000
_cell.length_c   1.000
_cell.angle_alpha   90.00
_cell.angle_beta   90.00
_cell.angle_gamma   90.00
#
_symmetry.space_group_name_H-M   'P 1'
#
loop_
_entity.id
_entity.type
_entity.pdbx_description
1 polymer ?
#
loop_
_entity_poly.entity_id
_entity_poly.type
_entity_poly.pdbx_seq_one_letter_code
_entity_poly.pdbx_strand_id
1 'polypeptide(L)'
;MHFITEIIQPLCQCYQEQGQEQELIQYLKKCFNDYPNLYLMLTIANYLQRINNEQTAIDFIAEQVNNDQSLRNLSKLINLYLSTAHNSAAEKLNMLQAIIQQLSAGKPAYCCSHCGFTAPILYWNCPGCHHWSSARPLQKNIGGG
;
A
#
# COMPACT_ATOMS: atom_id res chain seq x y z
N MET A 1 5.16 16.60 -8.76
CA MET A 1 6.55 16.99 -8.97
C MET A 1 7.36 15.74 -9.31
N HIS A 2 7.75 15.55 -10.58
CA HIS A 2 8.35 14.31 -11.10
C HIS A 2 9.81 14.04 -10.70
N PHE A 3 10.49 14.97 -10.02
CA PHE A 3 11.92 14.88 -9.71
C PHE A 3 12.23 14.62 -8.22
N ILE A 4 11.21 14.28 -7.43
CA ILE A 4 11.36 14.19 -5.97
C ILE A 4 12.39 13.13 -5.55
N THR A 5 12.54 12.08 -6.35
CA THR A 5 13.53 11.01 -6.14
C THR A 5 14.97 11.49 -6.30
N GLU A 6 15.22 12.46 -7.18
CA GLU A 6 16.56 13.02 -7.43
C GLU A 6 17.01 13.98 -6.33
N ILE A 7 16.04 14.65 -5.68
CA ILE A 7 16.31 15.68 -4.67
C ILE A 7 16.16 15.17 -3.23
N ILE A 8 15.63 13.96 -3.02
CA ILE A 8 15.39 13.40 -1.67
C ILE A 8 16.65 13.35 -0.84
N GLN A 9 17.76 12.85 -1.40
CA GLN A 9 18.98 12.65 -0.64
C GLN A 9 19.62 13.99 -0.24
N PRO A 10 19.83 14.96 -1.16
CA PRO A 10 20.29 16.30 -0.78
C PRO A 10 19.37 16.98 0.25
N LEU A 11 18.05 16.84 0.08
CA LEU A 11 17.07 17.46 0.97
C LEU A 11 17.10 16.83 2.37
N CYS A 12 17.20 15.50 2.45
CA CYS A 12 17.40 14.78 3.71
C CYS A 12 18.65 15.27 4.45
N GLN A 13 19.76 15.46 3.72
CA GLN A 13 21.02 15.92 4.30
C GLN A 13 20.91 17.33 4.88
N CYS A 14 20.29 18.28 4.15
CA CYS A 14 20.09 19.64 4.66
C CYS A 14 19.22 19.70 5.93
N TYR A 15 18.18 18.87 6.00
CA TYR A 15 17.30 18.80 7.18
C TYR A 15 17.97 18.10 8.37
N GLN A 16 18.83 17.12 8.12
CA GLN A 16 19.67 16.48 9.16
C GLN A 16 20.68 17.46 9.74
N GLU A 17 21.38 18.23 8.90
CA GLU A 17 22.36 19.24 9.34
C GLU A 17 21.72 20.36 10.18
N GLN A 18 20.42 20.63 9.96
CA GLN A 18 19.63 21.61 10.73
C GLN A 18 18.93 21.00 11.95
N GLY A 19 19.00 19.68 12.16
CA GLY A 19 18.29 18.99 13.25
C GLY A 19 16.76 19.01 13.13
N GLN A 20 16.22 19.29 11.94
CA GLN A 20 14.78 19.48 11.68
C GLN A 20 14.11 18.20 11.14
N GLU A 21 14.46 17.04 11.70
CA GLU A 21 14.08 15.75 11.10
C GLU A 21 12.56 15.46 11.19
N GLN A 22 11.85 16.06 12.14
CA GLN A 22 10.38 15.96 12.23
C GLN A 22 9.67 16.71 11.10
N GLU A 23 10.16 17.90 10.72
CA GLU A 23 9.62 18.67 9.60
C GLU A 23 9.90 17.97 8.26
N LEU A 24 11.07 17.35 8.13
CA LEU A 24 11.41 16.49 7.00
C LEU A 24 10.38 15.37 6.80
N ILE A 25 10.00 14.65 7.86
CA ILE A 25 8.99 13.58 7.76
C ILE A 25 7.66 14.14 7.28
N GLN A 26 7.20 15.28 7.82
CA GLN A 26 5.95 15.89 7.38
C GLN A 26 5.99 16.28 5.90
N TYR A 27 7.10 16.87 5.46
CA TYR A 27 7.31 17.22 4.06
C TYR A 27 7.30 15.98 3.16
N LEU A 28 8.07 14.94 3.50
CA LEU A 28 8.13 13.70 2.73
C LEU A 28 6.76 12.99 2.67
N LYS A 29 5.98 12.99 3.75
CA LYS A 29 4.60 12.46 3.76
C LYS A 29 3.69 13.24 2.81
N LYS A 30 3.83 14.57 2.75
CA LYS A 30 3.10 15.41 1.79
C LYS A 30 3.47 15.06 0.34
N CYS A 31 4.77 14.91 0.06
CA CYS A 31 5.26 14.48 -1.25
C CYS A 31 4.76 13.08 -1.63
N PHE A 32 4.70 12.17 -0.68
CA PHE A 32 4.22 10.80 -0.87
C PHE A 32 2.72 10.77 -1.19
N ASN A 33 1.90 11.63 -0.59
CA ASN A 33 0.48 11.76 -0.91
C ASN A 33 0.25 12.21 -2.36
N ASP A 34 1.06 13.15 -2.85
CA ASP A 34 0.95 13.64 -4.23
C ASP A 34 1.51 12.63 -5.25
N TYR A 35 2.58 11.90 -4.89
CA TYR A 35 3.26 10.93 -5.75
C TYR A 35 3.72 9.70 -4.94
N PRO A 36 2.87 8.68 -4.82
CA PRO A 36 3.22 7.45 -4.10
C PRO A 36 4.40 6.75 -4.78
N ASN A 37 5.50 6.58 -4.04
CA ASN A 37 6.72 5.95 -4.53
C ASN A 37 7.34 5.09 -3.43
N LEU A 38 7.77 3.87 -3.76
CA LEU A 38 8.39 2.93 -2.82
C LEU A 38 9.64 3.52 -2.14
N TYR A 39 10.46 4.24 -2.88
CA TYR A 39 11.65 4.90 -2.35
C TYR A 39 11.27 5.92 -1.26
N LEU A 40 10.28 6.78 -1.52
CA LEU A 40 9.76 7.73 -0.52
C LEU A 40 9.19 7.02 0.72
N MET A 41 8.42 5.94 0.51
CA MET A 41 7.86 5.15 1.61
C MET A 41 8.94 4.62 2.54
N LEU A 42 10.01 4.02 1.97
CA LEU A 42 11.12 3.47 2.74
C LEU A 42 11.94 4.57 3.41
N THR A 43 12.16 5.71 2.74
CA THR A 43 12.83 6.87 3.36
C THR A 43 12.05 7.37 4.58
N ILE A 44 10.73 7.55 4.46
CA ILE A 44 9.89 7.99 5.59
C ILE A 44 9.94 6.98 6.74
N ALA A 45 9.86 5.68 6.44
CA ALA A 45 9.90 4.63 7.45
C ALA A 45 11.23 4.62 8.23
N ASN A 46 12.37 4.77 7.54
CA ASN A 46 13.68 4.84 8.19
C ASN A 46 13.77 6.04 9.15
N TYR A 47 13.24 7.21 8.77
CA TYR A 47 13.22 8.37 9.65
C TYR A 47 12.28 8.18 10.84
N LEU A 48 11.09 7.61 10.64
CA LEU A 48 10.17 7.28 11.73
C LEU A 48 10.79 6.29 12.73
N GLN A 49 11.51 5.27 12.23
CA GLN A 49 12.22 4.32 13.09
C GLN A 49 13.28 5.04 13.94
N ARG A 50 14.02 5.97 13.35
CA ARG A 50 15.12 6.68 14.01
C ARG A 50 14.64 7.69 15.06
N ILE A 51 13.54 8.40 14.78
CA ILE A 51 13.05 9.51 15.61
C ILE A 51 12.03 9.06 16.65
N ASN A 52 11.17 8.10 16.28
CA ASN A 52 10.11 7.61 17.15
C ASN A 52 10.49 6.25 17.74
N ASN A 53 10.19 5.18 17.00
CA ASN A 53 10.51 3.80 17.34
C ASN A 53 10.20 2.90 16.13
N GLU A 54 10.67 1.66 16.20
CA GLU A 54 10.45 0.64 15.18
C GLU A 54 8.97 0.39 14.89
N GLN A 55 8.12 0.36 15.93
CA GLN A 55 6.69 0.13 15.78
C GLN A 55 6.00 1.19 14.90
N THR A 56 6.38 2.46 15.05
CA THR A 56 5.82 3.56 14.26
C THR A 56 6.15 3.43 12.77
N ALA A 57 7.34 2.93 12.44
CA ALA A 57 7.74 2.67 11.07
C ALA A 57 6.98 1.48 10.46
N ILE A 58 6.79 0.41 11.26
CA ILE A 58 6.00 -0.76 10.88
C ILE A 58 4.55 -0.37 10.61
N ASP A 59 3.93 0.37 11.53
CA ASP A 59 2.53 0.80 11.42
C ASP A 59 2.32 1.68 10.17
N PHE A 60 3.26 2.60 9.88
CA PHE A 60 3.23 3.43 8.68
C PHE A 60 3.31 2.59 7.39
N ILE A 61 4.26 1.66 7.28
CA ILE A 61 4.38 0.79 6.10
C ILE A 61 3.11 -0.05 5.93
N ALA A 62 2.59 -0.63 7.01
CA ALA A 62 1.38 -1.43 6.99
C ALA A 62 0.17 -0.63 6.49
N GLU A 63 0.02 0.62 6.93
CA GLU A 63 -1.02 1.54 6.45
C GLU A 63 -0.90 1.84 4.94
N GLN A 64 0.32 2.09 4.45
CA GLN A 64 0.54 2.40 3.04
C GLN A 64 0.30 1.18 2.14
N VAL A 65 0.77 0.00 2.55
CA VAL A 65 0.47 -1.29 1.89
C VAL A 65 -1.04 -1.56 1.88
N ASN A 66 -1.73 -1.23 2.97
CA ASN A 66 -3.20 -1.29 3.04
C ASN A 66 -3.93 -0.24 2.18
N ASN A 67 -3.25 0.75 1.63
CA ASN A 67 -3.87 1.73 0.73
C ASN A 67 -3.46 1.57 -0.74
N ASP A 68 -2.40 0.81 -1.03
CA ASP A 68 -1.79 0.84 -2.36
C ASP A 68 -2.42 -0.12 -3.40
N GLN A 69 -2.62 0.41 -4.61
CA GLN A 69 -3.00 -0.32 -5.83
C GLN A 69 -1.76 -0.94 -6.51
N SER A 70 -0.57 -0.42 -6.18
CA SER A 70 0.72 -0.90 -6.67
C SER A 70 0.96 -2.37 -6.32
N LEU A 71 0.52 -2.86 -5.15
CA LEU A 71 0.64 -4.27 -4.75
C LEU A 71 -0.20 -5.22 -5.61
N ARG A 72 -1.38 -4.78 -6.06
CA ARG A 72 -2.19 -5.54 -7.04
C ARG A 72 -1.57 -5.54 -8.44
N ASN A 73 -0.87 -4.48 -8.80
CA ASN A 73 -0.16 -4.41 -10.08
C ASN A 73 1.15 -5.21 -10.04
N LEU A 74 1.87 -5.20 -8.92
CA LEU A 74 3.04 -6.03 -8.66
C LEU A 74 2.67 -7.51 -8.60
N SER A 75 1.54 -7.88 -7.98
CA SER A 75 1.07 -9.26 -7.99
C SER A 75 0.71 -9.74 -9.40
N LYS A 76 0.11 -8.88 -10.24
CA LYS A 76 -0.11 -9.15 -11.67
C LYS A 76 1.19 -9.31 -12.45
N LEU A 77 2.18 -8.45 -12.18
CA LEU A 77 3.48 -8.51 -12.83
C LEU A 77 4.23 -9.80 -12.45
N ILE A 78 4.23 -10.19 -11.17
CA ILE A 78 4.83 -11.46 -10.72
C ILE A 78 4.14 -12.66 -11.38
N ASN A 79 2.82 -12.65 -11.53
CA ASN A 79 2.10 -13.69 -12.26
C ASN A 79 2.54 -13.82 -13.74
N LEU A 80 2.83 -12.70 -14.39
CA LEU A 80 3.33 -12.70 -15.79
C LEU A 80 4.75 -13.25 -15.89
N TYR A 81 5.60 -13.04 -14.89
CA TYR A 81 6.94 -13.61 -14.86
C TYR A 81 6.97 -15.07 -14.40
N LEU A 82 6.02 -15.50 -13.56
CA LEU A 82 5.88 -16.90 -13.16
C LEU A 82 5.54 -17.83 -14.34
N SER A 83 4.82 -17.34 -15.35
CA SER A 83 4.51 -18.15 -16.55
C SER A 83 5.71 -18.37 -17.48
N THR A 84 6.79 -17.62 -17.28
CA THR A 84 8.02 -17.67 -18.10
C THR A 84 9.27 -18.06 -17.32
N ALA A 85 9.19 -18.17 -15.99
CA ALA A 85 10.30 -18.53 -15.12
C ALA A 85 10.46 -20.06 -14.94
N HIS A 86 11.70 -20.54 -14.89
CA HIS A 86 12.04 -21.94 -14.60
C HIS A 86 12.95 -22.05 -13.37
N ASN A 87 12.88 -23.20 -12.67
CA ASN A 87 13.72 -23.56 -11.52
C ASN A 87 13.66 -22.52 -10.37
N SER A 88 14.78 -22.22 -9.70
CA SER A 88 14.83 -21.45 -8.44
C SER A 88 14.31 -20.01 -8.53
N ALA A 89 14.21 -19.45 -9.74
CA ALA A 89 13.58 -18.14 -9.95
C ALA A 89 12.07 -18.19 -9.68
N ALA A 90 11.40 -19.29 -10.04
CA ALA A 90 9.97 -19.48 -9.78
C ALA A 90 9.68 -19.62 -8.28
N GLU A 91 10.55 -20.30 -7.52
CA GLU A 91 10.40 -20.42 -6.06
C GLU A 91 10.48 -19.06 -5.35
N LYS A 92 11.46 -18.23 -5.71
CA LYS A 92 11.60 -16.88 -5.15
C LYS A 92 10.42 -15.97 -5.51
N LEU A 93 9.92 -16.08 -6.74
CA LEU A 93 8.75 -15.31 -7.20
C LEU A 93 7.46 -15.78 -6.51
N ASN A 94 7.29 -17.07 -6.25
CA ASN A 94 6.16 -17.60 -5.48
C ASN A 94 6.20 -17.13 -4.02
N MET A 95 7.37 -17.08 -3.39
CA MET A 95 7.50 -16.54 -2.03
C MET A 95 7.13 -15.06 -1.97
N LEU A 96 7.62 -14.25 -2.92
CA LEU A 96 7.25 -12.84 -3.04
C LEU A 96 5.74 -12.66 -3.31
N GLN A 97 5.16 -13.53 -4.14
CA GLN A 97 3.72 -13.53 -4.41
C GLN A 97 2.91 -13.84 -3.15
N ALA A 98 3.31 -14.84 -2.36
CA ALA A 98 2.61 -15.21 -1.14
C ALA A 98 2.61 -14.07 -0.11
N ILE A 99 3.74 -13.38 0.03
CA ILE A 99 3.86 -12.19 0.90
C ILE A 99 2.92 -11.08 0.40
N ILE A 100 2.94 -10.77 -0.91
CA ILE A 100 2.05 -9.74 -1.48
C ILE A 100 0.57 -10.13 -1.34
N GLN A 101 0.23 -11.41 -1.48
CA GLN A 101 -1.13 -11.90 -1.30
C GLN A 101 -1.59 -11.78 0.16
N GLN A 102 -0.75 -12.15 1.12
CA GLN A 102 -1.03 -11.98 2.56
C GLN A 102 -1.24 -10.51 2.92
N LEU A 103 -0.41 -9.62 2.38
CA LEU A 103 -0.55 -8.17 2.53
C LEU A 103 -1.81 -7.61 1.83
N SER A 104 -2.37 -8.34 0.86
CA SER A 104 -3.60 -7.95 0.14
C SER A 104 -4.89 -8.52 0.74
N ALA A 105 -4.79 -9.60 1.53
CA ALA A 105 -5.93 -10.43 1.95
C ALA A 105 -6.84 -9.77 3.00
N GLY A 106 -6.44 -8.62 3.55
CA GLY A 106 -7.21 -7.89 4.57
C GLY A 106 -8.27 -6.91 4.06
N LYS A 107 -8.44 -6.75 2.74
CA LYS A 107 -9.36 -5.74 2.19
C LYS A 107 -10.67 -6.37 1.72
N PRO A 108 -11.83 -5.87 2.15
CA PRO A 108 -13.08 -6.25 1.52
C PRO A 108 -13.04 -5.85 0.05
N ALA A 109 -13.39 -6.77 -0.83
CA ALA A 109 -13.49 -6.54 -2.27
C ALA A 109 -14.90 -6.11 -2.68
N TYR A 110 -15.90 -6.39 -1.83
CA TYR A 110 -17.31 -6.13 -2.08
C TYR A 110 -17.96 -5.45 -0.88
N CYS A 111 -18.89 -4.54 -1.15
CA CYS A 111 -19.76 -3.90 -0.16
C CYS A 111 -21.22 -4.00 -0.62
N CYS A 112 -22.13 -4.32 0.31
CA CYS A 112 -23.56 -4.32 0.06
C CYS A 112 -24.09 -2.88 -0.03
N SER A 113 -24.72 -2.53 -1.15
CA SER A 113 -25.32 -1.21 -1.34
C SER A 113 -26.56 -0.95 -0.48
N HIS A 114 -27.09 -1.96 0.20
CA HIS A 114 -28.30 -1.86 1.02
C HIS A 114 -27.99 -1.70 2.51
N CYS A 115 -27.03 -2.45 3.05
CA CYS A 115 -26.70 -2.43 4.48
C CYS A 115 -25.24 -2.12 4.82
N GLY A 116 -24.37 -1.93 3.82
CA GLY A 116 -22.95 -1.65 4.05
C GLY A 116 -22.09 -2.85 4.45
N PHE A 117 -22.64 -4.07 4.47
CA PHE A 117 -21.86 -5.28 4.76
C PHE A 117 -20.71 -5.47 3.77
N THR A 118 -19.49 -5.63 4.28
CA THR A 118 -18.26 -5.74 3.48
C THR A 118 -17.68 -7.15 3.53
N ALA A 119 -17.24 -7.69 2.40
CA ALA A 119 -16.67 -9.04 2.31
C ALA A 119 -15.50 -9.14 1.31
N PRO A 120 -14.56 -10.08 1.52
CA PRO A 120 -13.46 -10.32 0.59
C PRO A 120 -13.89 -11.02 -0.71
N ILE A 121 -15.05 -11.70 -0.71
CA ILE A 121 -15.62 -12.41 -1.87
C ILE A 121 -17.04 -11.93 -2.16
N LEU A 122 -17.53 -12.20 -3.38
CA LEU A 122 -18.89 -11.84 -3.79
C LEU A 122 -19.91 -12.77 -3.12
N TYR A 123 -20.79 -12.19 -2.31
CA TYR A 123 -22.00 -12.85 -1.83
C TYR A 123 -23.19 -12.42 -2.68
N TRP A 124 -23.77 -13.36 -3.43
CA TRP A 124 -25.00 -13.12 -4.19
C TRP A 124 -26.19 -12.82 -3.29
N ASN A 125 -26.28 -13.50 -2.14
CA ASN A 125 -27.20 -13.20 -1.07
C ASN A 125 -26.42 -12.56 0.09
N CYS A 126 -26.72 -11.31 0.43
CA CYS A 126 -26.00 -10.59 1.47
C CYS A 126 -26.23 -11.23 2.86
N PRO A 127 -25.18 -11.63 3.61
CA PRO A 127 -25.32 -12.18 4.95
C PRO A 127 -25.91 -11.20 5.98
N GLY A 128 -25.77 -9.89 5.78
CA GLY A 128 -26.24 -8.88 6.71
C GLY A 128 -27.73 -8.49 6.54
N CYS A 129 -28.24 -8.45 5.30
CA CYS A 129 -29.61 -7.98 5.02
C CYS A 129 -30.44 -8.93 4.15
N HIS A 130 -29.89 -10.10 3.79
CA HIS A 130 -30.52 -11.14 2.98
C HIS A 130 -31.04 -10.69 1.59
N HIS A 131 -30.58 -9.53 1.11
CA HIS A 131 -30.90 -9.06 -0.24
C HIS A 131 -30.02 -9.73 -1.28
N TRP A 132 -30.67 -10.17 -2.36
CA TRP A 132 -30.00 -10.70 -3.54
C TRP A 132 -29.43 -9.57 -4.41
N SER A 133 -28.28 -9.84 -5.04
CA SER A 133 -27.66 -8.97 -6.06
C SER A 133 -27.34 -7.54 -5.57
N SER A 134 -27.16 -7.38 -4.26
CA SER A 134 -26.89 -6.10 -3.57
C SER A 134 -25.40 -5.83 -3.35
N ALA A 135 -24.55 -6.86 -3.42
CA ALA A 135 -23.11 -6.69 -3.33
C ALA A 135 -22.57 -5.99 -4.59
N ARG A 136 -21.72 -4.97 -4.38
CA ARG A 136 -21.02 -4.22 -5.42
C ARG A 136 -19.52 -4.29 -5.16
N PRO A 137 -18.68 -4.39 -6.19
CA PRO A 137 -17.24 -4.24 -6.02
C PRO A 137 -16.95 -2.87 -5.40
N LEU A 138 -16.09 -2.83 -4.39
CA LEU A 138 -15.59 -1.58 -3.86
C LEU A 138 -14.70 -0.92 -4.92
N GLN A 139 -15.28 0.02 -5.68
CA GLN A 139 -14.53 0.87 -6.59
C GLN A 139 -13.76 1.90 -5.78
N LYS A 140 -12.44 1.93 -5.93
CA LYS A 140 -11.58 2.97 -5.35
C LYS A 140 -11.80 4.26 -6.13
N ASN A 141 -12.91 4.96 -5.86
CA ASN A 141 -13.08 6.36 -6.22
C ASN A 141 -12.99 7.20 -4.94
N ILE A 142 -12.09 8.17 -5.03
CA ILE A 142 -11.86 9.26 -4.09
C ILE A 142 -13.17 10.06 -3.95
N GLY A 143 -13.58 10.34 -2.71
CA GLY A 143 -14.41 11.48 -2.34
C GLY A 143 -15.89 11.21 -2.05
N GLY A 144 -16.33 11.71 -0.90
CA GLY A 144 -17.69 12.25 -0.72
C GLY A 144 -18.44 11.73 0.50
N GLY A 145 -18.43 12.53 1.59
CA GLY A 145 -19.36 12.42 2.72
C GLY A 145 -18.67 12.44 4.07
#